data_AF-A0A369PXD4-F1
#
_entry.id   AF-A0A369PXD4-F1
#
_cell.length_a   1.000
_cell.length_b   1.000
_cell.length_c   1.000
_cell.angle_alpha   90.00
_cell.angle_beta   90.00
_cell.angle_gamma   90.00
#
_symmetry.space_group_name_H-M   'P 1'
#
loop_
_entity.id
_entity.type
_entity.pdbx_description
1 polymer ?
#
loop_
_entity_poly.entity_id
_entity_poly.type
_entity_poly.pdbx_seq_one_letter_code
_entity_poly.pdbx_strand_id
1 'polypeptide(L)'
;MENNNKTTRAKKTNKTYSSKFLKKNTLKRRGDKSIYVRPEYHEKLTRIVKIIGAGEIPLYAYLDNILKHHFEVHSQEILEEYNKNNKPIL
;
A
#
# COMPACT_ATOMS: atom_id res chain seq x y z
N MET A 1 50.57 2.88 0.35
CA MET A 1 49.53 3.04 1.38
C MET A 1 48.65 4.20 0.94
N GLU A 2 47.43 3.94 0.46
CA GLU A 2 46.34 4.94 0.54
C GLU A 2 45.00 4.20 0.44
N ASN A 3 44.36 4.04 1.59
CA ASN A 3 43.05 3.43 1.75
C ASN A 3 41.99 4.50 1.53
N ASN A 4 41.25 4.43 0.42
CA ASN A 4 39.99 5.18 0.29
C ASN A 4 38.81 4.21 0.21
N ASN A 5 38.43 3.75 1.41
CA ASN A 5 37.18 3.04 1.67
C ASN A 5 36.00 3.93 1.25
N LYS A 6 35.52 3.72 0.02
CA LYS A 6 34.19 4.12 -0.43
C LYS A 6 33.16 3.29 0.35
N THR A 7 32.90 3.71 1.58
CA THR A 7 31.70 3.30 2.30
C THR A 7 30.52 3.93 1.57
N THR A 8 29.96 3.16 0.64
CA THR A 8 28.63 3.40 0.10
C THR A 8 27.68 3.36 1.30
N ARG A 9 27.42 4.53 1.88
CA ARG A 9 26.31 4.76 2.80
C ARG A 9 25.08 4.21 2.10
N ALA A 10 24.67 3.00 2.48
CA ALA A 10 23.35 2.51 2.21
C ALA A 10 22.40 3.58 2.74
N LYS A 11 21.88 4.41 1.83
CA LYS A 11 20.77 5.31 2.10
C LYS A 11 19.66 4.37 2.55
N LYS A 12 19.48 4.24 3.88
CA LYS A 12 18.20 3.90 4.48
C LYS A 12 17.23 4.93 3.95
N THR A 13 16.69 4.68 2.76
CA THR A 13 15.62 5.46 2.19
C THR A 13 14.43 5.14 3.07
N ASN A 14 14.24 5.95 4.12
CA ASN A 14 12.96 6.04 4.79
C ASN A 14 11.96 6.37 3.68
N LYS A 15 11.32 5.34 3.11
CA LYS A 15 10.35 5.49 2.04
C LYS A 15 9.28 6.41 2.60
N THR A 16 9.25 7.64 2.09
CA THR A 16 8.27 8.64 2.51
C THR A 16 6.88 8.09 2.27
N TYR A 17 5.91 8.56 3.05
CA TYR A 17 4.51 8.18 2.90
C TYR A 17 4.06 8.19 1.44
N SER A 18 4.38 9.29 0.74
CA SER A 18 4.04 9.48 -0.66
C SER A 18 4.68 8.43 -1.56
N SER A 19 5.96 8.10 -1.36
CA SER A 19 6.63 7.06 -2.14
C SER A 19 6.06 5.65 -1.93
N LYS A 20 5.34 5.42 -0.83
CA LYS A 20 4.74 4.13 -0.49
C LYS A 20 3.29 4.03 -0.98
N PHE A 21 2.48 5.06 -0.75
CA PHE A 21 1.04 5.00 -0.98
C PHE A 21 0.52 5.89 -2.11
N LEU A 22 1.28 6.92 -2.49
CA LEU A 22 0.90 7.89 -3.52
C LEU A 22 1.63 7.58 -4.83
N LYS A 23 1.49 6.35 -5.30
CA LYS A 23 1.94 5.91 -6.62
C LYS A 23 0.76 5.76 -7.56
N LYS A 24 0.87 6.33 -8.76
CA LYS A 24 -0.08 6.05 -9.83
C LYS A 24 0.17 4.61 -10.29
N ASN A 25 -0.77 3.71 -10.01
CA ASN A 25 -0.80 2.40 -10.63
C ASN A 25 -1.75 2.48 -11.82
N THR A 26 -1.24 2.15 -13.00
CA THR A 26 -2.08 1.89 -14.18
C THR A 26 -2.70 0.50 -14.02
N LEU A 27 -3.74 0.40 -13.18
CA LEU A 27 -4.62 -0.76 -13.23
C LEU A 27 -5.20 -0.82 -14.64
N LYS A 28 -4.74 -1.78 -15.45
CA LYS A 28 -5.14 -1.93 -16.87
C LYS A 28 -6.64 -2.14 -17.05
N ARG A 29 -7.38 -2.42 -15.98
CA ARG A 29 -8.82 -2.57 -15.98
C ARG A 29 -9.35 -2.17 -14.61
N ARG A 30 -10.25 -1.17 -14.56
CA ARG A 30 -11.07 -0.93 -13.38
C ARG A 30 -11.87 -2.22 -13.16
N GLY A 31 -11.67 -2.90 -12.04
CA GLY A 31 -12.42 -4.11 -11.73
C GLY A 31 -13.92 -3.82 -11.76
N ASP A 32 -14.73 -4.84 -12.05
CA ASP A 32 -16.20 -4.80 -11.99
C ASP A 32 -16.75 -4.84 -10.56
N LYS A 33 -15.87 -4.96 -9.56
CA LYS A 33 -16.22 -5.04 -8.15
C LYS A 33 -15.92 -3.73 -7.43
N SER A 34 -16.90 -3.27 -6.65
CA SER A 34 -16.78 -2.10 -5.77
C SER A 34 -16.93 -2.53 -4.31
N ILE A 35 -16.14 -1.94 -3.43
CA ILE A 35 -16.28 -2.12 -1.98
C ILE A 35 -16.86 -0.86 -1.36
N TYR A 36 -17.77 -1.03 -0.40
CA TYR A 36 -18.31 0.10 0.34
C TYR A 36 -17.27 0.65 1.32
N VAL A 37 -17.16 1.97 1.37
CA VAL A 37 -16.34 2.71 2.34
C VAL A 37 -17.24 3.72 3.04
N ARG A 38 -17.17 3.77 4.37
CA ARG A 38 -17.95 4.73 5.17
C ARG A 38 -17.67 6.17 4.72
N PRO A 39 -18.67 7.07 4.72
CA PRO A 39 -18.51 8.46 4.26
C PRO A 39 -17.33 9.18 4.91
N GLU A 40 -17.15 9.04 6.23
CA GLU A 40 -16.09 9.67 6.99
C GLU A 40 -14.68 9.18 6.58
N TYR A 41 -14.54 7.93 6.15
CA TYR A 41 -13.29 7.42 5.62
C TYR A 41 -13.08 7.87 4.19
N HIS A 42 -14.13 7.86 3.37
CA HIS A 42 -14.07 8.36 2.01
C HIS A 42 -13.60 9.82 1.96
N GLU A 43 -14.11 10.68 2.85
CA GLU A 43 -13.70 12.08 2.95
C GLU A 43 -12.21 12.21 3.32
N LYS A 44 -11.75 11.47 4.34
CA LYS A 44 -10.35 11.46 4.76
C LYS A 44 -9.41 11.01 3.63
N LEU A 45 -9.74 9.90 2.96
CA LEU A 45 -8.95 9.38 1.85
C LEU A 45 -8.92 10.38 0.68
N THR A 46 -10.05 11.01 0.37
CA THR A 46 -10.16 12.05 -0.66
C THR A 46 -9.26 13.24 -0.33
N ARG A 47 -9.25 13.70 0.93
CA ARG A 47 -8.43 14.83 1.37
C ARG A 47 -6.94 14.53 1.25
N ILE A 48 -6.51 13.32 1.59
CA ILE A 48 -5.12 12.88 1.45
C ILE A 48 -4.68 12.95 -0.01
N VAL A 49 -5.48 12.38 -0.90
CA VAL A 49 -5.19 12.34 -2.34
C VAL A 49 -5.14 13.75 -2.95
N LYS A 50 -6.04 14.65 -2.53
CA LYS A 50 -6.06 16.04 -3.02
C LYS A 50 -4.87 16.86 -2.51
N ILE A 51 -4.56 16.79 -1.22
CA ILE A 51 -3.55 17.64 -0.58
C ILE A 51 -2.14 17.09 -0.81
N ILE A 52 -1.92 15.81 -0.53
CA ILE A 52 -0.58 15.18 -0.58
C ILE A 52 -0.32 14.60 -1.97
N GLY A 53 -1.34 14.03 -2.61
CA GLY A 53 -1.25 13.50 -3.97
C GLY A 53 -1.42 14.55 -5.07
N ALA A 54 -1.57 15.83 -4.71
CA ALA A 54 -1.79 16.96 -5.61
C ALA A 54 -2.95 16.75 -6.61
N GLY A 55 -3.93 15.92 -6.27
CA GLY A 55 -5.05 15.56 -7.16
C GLY A 55 -4.65 14.70 -8.36
N GLU A 56 -3.38 14.30 -8.48
CA GLU A 56 -2.90 13.57 -9.64
C GLU A 56 -3.13 12.05 -9.56
N ILE A 57 -3.52 11.57 -8.37
CA ILE A 57 -3.72 10.16 -8.09
C ILE A 57 -5.22 9.94 -7.93
N PRO A 58 -5.83 8.98 -8.62
CA PRO A 58 -7.22 8.68 -8.39
C PRO A 58 -7.39 7.92 -7.06
N LEU A 59 -8.51 8.14 -6.38
CA LEU A 59 -8.80 7.56 -5.08
C LEU A 59 -8.64 6.03 -5.05
N TYR A 60 -9.05 5.35 -6.14
CA TYR A 60 -8.92 3.90 -6.25
C TYR A 60 -7.46 3.44 -6.23
N ALA A 61 -6.53 4.18 -6.85
CA ALA A 61 -5.12 3.79 -6.90
C ALA A 61 -4.47 3.94 -5.53
N TYR A 62 -4.87 4.95 -4.77
CA TYR A 62 -4.44 5.12 -3.39
C TYR A 62 -4.98 4.00 -2.48
N LEU A 63 -6.25 3.62 -2.63
CA LEU A 63 -6.83 2.50 -1.88
C LEU A 63 -6.18 1.16 -2.25
N ASP A 64 -5.89 0.94 -3.53
CA ASP A 64 -5.14 -0.23 -4.03
C ASP A 64 -3.75 -0.32 -3.38
N ASN A 65 -3.02 0.79 -3.28
CA ASN A 65 -1.72 0.83 -2.60
C ASN A 65 -1.82 0.52 -1.10
N ILE A 66 -2.89 0.98 -0.43
CA ILE A 66 -3.14 0.64 0.98
C ILE A 66 -3.39 -0.86 1.13
N LEU A 67 -4.27 -1.43 0.30
CA LEU A 67 -4.60 -2.85 0.35
C LEU A 67 -3.39 -3.72 0.03
N LYS A 68 -2.64 -3.38 -1.03
CA LYS A 68 -1.39 -4.05 -1.38
C LYS A 68 -0.43 -4.08 -0.19
N HIS A 69 -0.23 -2.93 0.45
CA HIS A 69 0.66 -2.85 1.60
C HIS A 69 0.15 -3.68 2.79
N HIS A 70 -1.16 -3.63 3.07
CA HIS A 70 -1.77 -4.43 4.12
C HIS A 70 -1.51 -5.93 3.88
N PHE A 71 -1.72 -6.43 2.66
CA PHE A 71 -1.43 -7.82 2.33
C PHE A 71 0.07 -8.14 2.37
N GLU A 72 0.95 -7.23 1.95
CA GLU A 72 2.40 -7.44 2.07
C GLU A 72 2.85 -7.62 3.52
N VAL A 73 2.27 -6.87 4.46
CA VAL A 73 2.65 -6.93 5.88
C VAL A 73 2.00 -8.09 6.61
N HIS A 74 0.73 -8.36 6.33
CA HIS A 74 -0.09 -9.28 7.13
C HIS A 74 -0.40 -10.60 6.42
N SER A 75 0.15 -10.88 5.23
CA SER A 75 -0.17 -12.10 4.46
C SER A 75 0.03 -13.38 5.26
N GLN A 76 1.11 -13.48 6.05
CA GLN A 76 1.38 -14.66 6.88
C GLN A 76 0.33 -14.84 7.97
N GLU A 77 0.07 -13.78 8.76
CA GLU A 77 -0.95 -13.80 9.82
C GLU A 77 -2.34 -14.14 9.27
N ILE A 78 -2.71 -13.50 8.15
CA ILE A 78 -3.98 -13.76 7.46
C ILE A 78 -4.07 -15.24 7.05
N LEU A 79 -3.00 -15.80 6.48
CA LEU A 79 -2.98 -17.19 6.02
C LEU A 79 -3.05 -18.18 7.19
N GLU A 80 -2.34 -17.91 8.28
CA GLU A 80 -2.37 -18.72 9.49
C GLU A 80 -3.77 -18.76 10.10
N GLU A 81 -4.42 -17.59 10.27
CA GLU A 81 -5.79 -17.52 10.78
C GLU A 81 -6.80 -18.15 9.81
N TYR A 82 -6.64 -17.93 8.50
CA TYR A 82 -7.49 -18.53 7.48
C TYR A 82 -7.42 -20.07 7.56
N ASN A 83 -6.23 -20.66 7.66
CA ASN A 83 -6.06 -22.11 7.76
C ASN A 83 -6.57 -22.67 9.09
N LYS A 84 -6.39 -21.95 10.20
CA LYS A 84 -6.91 -22.36 11.51
C LYS A 84 -8.44 -22.40 11.54
N ASN A 85 -9.08 -21.45 10.88
CA ASN A 85 -10.54 -21.35 10.83
C ASN A 85 -11.14 -22.26 9.76
N ASN A 86 -10.40 -22.54 8.69
CA ASN A 86 -10.73 -23.61 7.74
C ASN A 86 -10.24 -24.95 8.28
N LYS A 87 -10.92 -25.44 9.33
CA LYS A 87 -10.70 -26.82 9.76
C LYS A 87 -10.93 -27.75 8.57
N PRO A 88 -10.05 -28.75 8.35
CA PRO A 88 -10.34 -29.83 7.41
C PRO A 88 -11.70 -30.42 7.78
N ILE A 89 -12.48 -30.76 6.76
CA ILE A 89 -13.81 -31.39 6.94
C ILE A 89 -13.66 -32.86 7.40
N LEU A 90 -12.42 -33.32 7.62
CA LEU A 90 -12.06 -34.65 8.13
C LEU A 90 -11.73 -34.57 9.62
#